data_AF-A0A8C1KZN7-F1
#
_entry.id   AF-A0A8C1KZN7-F1
#
_cell.length_a   1.000
_cell.length_b   1.000
_cell.length_c   1.000
_cell.angle_alpha   90.00
_cell.angle_beta   90.00
_cell.angle_gamma   90.00
#
_symmetry.space_group_name_H-M   'P 1'
#
loop_
_entity.id
_entity.type
_entity.pdbx_description
1 polymer ?
#
loop_
_entity_poly.entity_id
_entity_poly.type
_entity_poly.pdbx_seq_one_letter_code
_entity_poly.pdbx_strand_id
1 'polypeptide(L)'
;MWKEGANYSVQTGSEYEPIGEESTPLLAAQGVQARGASFWSSAFNLMNAIMGSGILGLSYAMANTGIIGFSILLLVVSSLAAYSVHLLLLLCDKTGVNSYEALGERAFNRPGKNFEKCVYPSLCAILKCILFSVLRKWFEDGVTLLILVTLIVVLPLALLPKIGFLGYTSSLAFFFMLFFTVVVVVKKWSIPCPLPVNSTVSLVKTTHTPTHTDFSWKNYSYAYAVPTMAFSFLCHTAVLPIYCELHRPTKQRMQNVANVSIFLSFVVYLISALFGYLTFYTHVESELLLGYDTYLPRDVVVMSVRIAILLAVLLTVPLIHFPARKAVLMLCRGDREFSWLSHALSCFFILTFVLLLAIFVPDIRNVFGVVGSTTSTCLLFVYPGMFYLRISSEPMRSLSSAGAVLLMVIGLFVGVLSLCVIIVSWVQGP
;
A
#
# COMPACT_ATOMS: atom_id res chain seq x y z
N MET A 1 44.78 -62.50 22.71
CA MET A 1 45.10 -61.12 22.29
C MET A 1 45.08 -61.07 20.76
N TRP A 2 43.87 -61.01 20.17
CA TRP A 2 43.56 -61.06 18.74
C TRP A 2 42.24 -60.29 18.50
N LYS A 3 42.20 -59.42 17.46
CA LYS A 3 41.14 -59.04 16.47
C LYS A 3 39.64 -59.11 16.88
N GLU A 4 38.65 -58.32 16.42
CA GLU A 4 38.29 -57.40 15.29
C GLU A 4 37.01 -56.66 15.79
N GLY A 5 36.62 -55.41 15.49
CA GLY A 5 36.15 -54.87 14.19
C GLY A 5 34.70 -54.28 14.29
N ALA A 6 34.56 -52.97 14.01
CA ALA A 6 33.39 -52.20 13.51
C ALA A 6 32.07 -52.05 14.32
N ASN A 7 31.62 -50.80 14.59
CA ASN A 7 30.69 -50.06 13.71
C ASN A 7 30.34 -48.67 14.26
N TYR A 8 30.19 -47.71 13.34
CA TYR A 8 29.73 -46.33 13.57
C TYR A 8 28.20 -46.26 13.69
N SER A 9 27.67 -45.42 14.58
CA SER A 9 26.33 -44.86 14.45
C SER A 9 26.25 -43.42 14.97
N VAL A 10 25.50 -42.63 14.21
CA VAL A 10 25.30 -41.18 14.24
C VAL A 10 24.47 -40.77 15.46
N GLN A 11 24.91 -39.76 16.23
CA GLN A 11 24.09 -39.13 17.28
C GLN A 11 23.27 -37.98 16.70
N THR A 12 21.95 -38.16 16.64
CA THR A 12 20.94 -37.13 16.37
C THR A 12 20.04 -36.95 17.60
N GLY A 13 19.83 -35.69 17.98
CA GLY A 13 18.66 -35.21 18.73
C GLY A 13 18.71 -35.38 20.25
N SER A 14 18.91 -34.29 20.99
CA SER A 14 18.61 -34.26 22.43
C SER A 14 17.11 -34.09 22.64
N GLU A 15 16.51 -35.07 23.29
CA GLU A 15 15.11 -35.15 23.67
C GLU A 15 14.87 -34.34 24.95
N TYR A 16 13.79 -33.56 24.98
CA TYR A 16 13.41 -32.67 26.08
C TYR A 16 12.37 -33.40 26.95
N GLU A 17 12.72 -33.79 28.18
CA GLU A 17 11.78 -34.35 29.16
C GLU A 17 11.05 -33.24 29.95
N PRO A 18 9.71 -33.26 30.04
CA PRO A 18 8.99 -32.45 31.02
C PRO A 18 8.70 -33.25 32.29
N ILE A 19 8.91 -32.59 33.43
CA ILE A 19 8.69 -33.09 34.79
C ILE A 19 7.20 -33.06 35.16
N GLY A 20 6.70 -34.18 35.70
CA GLY A 20 5.75 -34.20 36.83
C GLY A 20 4.25 -34.17 36.51
N GLU A 21 3.61 -35.32 36.73
CA GLU A 21 2.16 -35.54 36.75
C GLU A 21 1.43 -34.73 37.84
N GLU A 22 0.27 -34.17 37.51
CA GLU A 22 -0.83 -34.02 38.47
C GLU A 22 -2.15 -34.41 37.77
N SER A 23 -2.88 -35.31 38.40
CA SER A 23 -3.97 -36.11 37.85
C SER A 23 -5.34 -35.45 38.08
N THR A 24 -6.11 -35.20 37.01
CA THR A 24 -7.59 -35.21 37.01
C THR A 24 -8.12 -35.21 35.55
N PRO A 25 -9.31 -35.78 35.28
CA PRO A 25 -9.57 -36.52 34.04
C PRO A 25 -10.22 -35.71 32.90
N LEU A 26 -9.85 -36.10 31.67
CA LEU A 26 -10.67 -36.13 30.44
C LEU A 26 -11.68 -35.00 30.21
N LEU A 27 -11.17 -33.83 29.83
CA LEU A 27 -11.83 -32.99 28.81
C LEU A 27 -10.91 -33.00 27.60
N ALA A 28 -11.38 -33.61 26.53
CA ALA A 28 -10.68 -33.66 25.26
C ALA A 28 -10.08 -32.30 24.92
N ALA A 29 -8.76 -32.27 24.76
CA ALA A 29 -8.04 -31.17 24.13
C ALA A 29 -8.48 -31.10 22.66
N GLN A 30 -9.70 -30.65 22.40
CA GLN A 30 -9.95 -29.80 21.25
C GLN A 30 -9.24 -28.49 21.56
N GLY A 31 -7.94 -28.45 21.25
CA GLY A 31 -7.27 -27.18 21.05
C GLY A 31 -8.13 -26.42 20.06
N VAL A 32 -8.84 -25.40 20.55
CA VAL A 32 -9.46 -24.39 19.69
C VAL A 32 -8.29 -23.66 19.06
N GLN A 33 -7.73 -24.27 18.02
CA GLN A 33 -6.75 -23.67 17.16
C GLN A 33 -7.50 -22.49 16.54
N ALA A 34 -7.19 -21.28 17.00
CA ALA A 34 -7.83 -20.06 16.55
C ALA A 34 -7.94 -20.13 15.02
N ARG A 35 -9.17 -20.12 14.50
CA ARG A 35 -9.46 -20.41 13.10
C ARG A 35 -8.84 -19.27 12.27
N GLY A 36 -7.62 -19.48 11.76
CA GLY A 36 -6.93 -18.49 10.94
C GLY A 36 -7.78 -18.02 9.75
N ALA A 37 -7.45 -16.86 9.20
CA ALA A 37 -8.14 -16.27 8.06
C ALA A 37 -8.12 -17.20 6.84
N SER A 38 -9.24 -17.30 6.13
CA SER A 38 -9.30 -18.09 4.90
C SER A 38 -8.42 -17.47 3.79
N PHE A 39 -8.16 -18.24 2.73
CA PHE A 39 -7.40 -17.77 1.56
C PHE A 39 -8.00 -16.49 0.97
N TRP A 40 -9.31 -16.49 0.71
CA TRP A 40 -10.00 -15.33 0.14
C TRP A 40 -10.10 -14.15 1.10
N SER A 41 -10.30 -14.41 2.39
CA SER A 41 -10.26 -13.35 3.42
C SER A 41 -8.89 -12.64 3.43
N SER A 42 -7.81 -13.42 3.36
CA SER A 42 -6.44 -12.88 3.30
C SER A 42 -6.17 -12.14 1.98
N ALA A 43 -6.72 -12.66 0.87
CA ALA A 43 -6.62 -12.01 -0.43
C ALA A 43 -7.33 -10.67 -0.46
N PHE A 44 -8.56 -10.58 0.09
CA PHE A 44 -9.29 -9.32 0.19
C PHE A 44 -8.66 -8.35 1.18
N ASN A 45 -8.11 -8.82 2.30
CA ASN A 45 -7.31 -7.97 3.21
C ASN A 45 -6.12 -7.34 2.48
N LEU A 46 -5.40 -8.14 1.69
CA LEU A 46 -4.25 -7.65 0.94
C LEU A 46 -4.66 -6.73 -0.21
N MET A 47 -5.78 -7.01 -0.89
CA MET A 47 -6.35 -6.11 -1.90
C MET A 47 -6.80 -4.78 -1.30
N ASN A 48 -7.41 -4.79 -0.11
CA ASN A 48 -7.78 -3.58 0.61
C ASN A 48 -6.55 -2.71 0.93
N ALA A 49 -5.41 -3.34 1.28
CA ALA A 49 -4.15 -2.62 1.45
C ALA A 49 -3.60 -2.03 0.14
N ILE A 50 -3.81 -2.68 -0.99
CA ILE A 50 -3.38 -2.20 -2.32
C ILE A 50 -4.31 -1.06 -2.80
N MET A 51 -5.62 -1.31 -2.84
CA MET A 51 -6.61 -0.59 -3.66
C MET A 51 -6.92 0.85 -3.24
N GLY A 52 -6.55 1.29 -2.04
CA GLY A 52 -7.07 2.48 -1.34
C GLY A 52 -7.20 3.80 -2.13
N SER A 53 -6.54 4.87 -1.68
CA SER A 53 -6.67 6.18 -2.37
C SER A 53 -5.87 6.26 -3.68
N GLY A 54 -4.91 5.35 -3.89
CA GLY A 54 -4.05 5.32 -5.07
C GLY A 54 -4.82 5.18 -6.39
N ILE A 55 -5.99 4.54 -6.40
CA ILE A 55 -6.81 4.38 -7.61
C ILE A 55 -7.21 5.73 -8.24
N LEU A 56 -7.39 6.76 -7.41
CA LEU A 56 -7.93 8.06 -7.83
C LEU A 56 -6.95 8.85 -8.70
N GLY A 57 -5.65 8.59 -8.55
CA GLY A 57 -4.59 9.24 -9.34
C GLY A 57 -4.18 8.46 -10.60
N LEU A 58 -4.67 7.24 -10.80
CA LEU A 58 -4.22 6.38 -11.91
C LEU A 58 -4.70 6.87 -13.28
N SER A 59 -5.91 7.42 -13.39
CA SER A 59 -6.38 8.03 -14.65
C SER A 59 -5.53 9.23 -15.05
N TYR A 60 -5.08 10.04 -14.07
CA TYR A 60 -4.17 11.16 -14.30
C TYR A 60 -2.80 10.67 -14.78
N ALA A 61 -2.27 9.62 -14.16
CA ALA A 61 -1.04 8.97 -14.64
C ALA A 61 -1.19 8.47 -16.08
N MET A 62 -2.32 7.85 -16.44
CA MET A 62 -2.59 7.40 -17.81
C MET A 62 -2.70 8.57 -18.80
N ALA A 63 -3.31 9.68 -18.40
CA ALA A 63 -3.41 10.88 -19.24
C ALA A 63 -2.03 11.43 -19.61
N ASN A 64 -1.09 11.39 -18.67
CA ASN A 64 0.27 11.81 -18.92
C ASN A 64 1.04 10.80 -19.76
N THR A 65 1.06 9.50 -19.41
CA THR A 65 1.91 8.51 -20.09
C THR A 65 1.33 7.93 -21.39
N GLY A 66 0.05 8.21 -21.68
CA GLY A 66 -0.73 7.54 -22.72
C GLY A 66 -1.13 6.11 -22.34
N ILE A 67 -2.09 5.54 -23.07
CA ILE A 67 -2.69 4.22 -22.76
C ILE A 67 -1.66 3.09 -22.82
N ILE A 68 -0.86 3.04 -23.89
CA ILE A 68 0.14 1.97 -24.10
C ILE A 68 1.26 2.08 -23.06
N GLY A 69 1.81 3.29 -22.88
CA GLY A 69 2.85 3.57 -21.89
C GLY A 69 2.38 3.25 -20.47
N PHE A 70 1.16 3.66 -20.11
CA PHE A 70 0.56 3.35 -18.82
C PHE A 70 0.42 1.85 -18.61
N SER A 71 -0.12 1.11 -19.58
CA SER A 71 -0.35 -0.33 -19.47
C SER A 71 0.96 -1.11 -19.26
N ILE A 72 2.02 -0.75 -19.99
CA ILE A 72 3.35 -1.34 -19.83
C ILE A 72 3.93 -1.00 -18.45
N LEU A 73 3.88 0.27 -18.04
CA LEU A 73 4.40 0.70 -16.74
C LEU A 73 3.66 0.04 -15.57
N LEU A 74 2.33 -0.06 -15.65
CA LEU A 74 1.51 -0.70 -14.63
C LEU A 74 1.84 -2.20 -14.51
N LEU A 75 2.08 -2.87 -15.63
CA LEU A 75 2.50 -4.28 -15.66
C LEU A 75 3.91 -4.48 -15.07
N VAL A 76 4.84 -3.59 -15.38
CA VAL A 76 6.20 -3.63 -14.83
C VAL A 76 6.17 -3.40 -13.31
N VAL A 77 5.48 -2.35 -12.85
CA VAL A 77 5.38 -2.05 -11.42
C VAL A 77 4.67 -3.18 -10.66
N SER A 78 3.59 -3.75 -11.20
CA SER A 78 2.88 -4.86 -10.55
C SER A 78 3.72 -6.14 -10.49
N SER A 79 4.49 -6.44 -11.54
CA SER A 79 5.42 -7.59 -11.58
C SER A 79 6.56 -7.43 -10.56
N LEU A 80 7.14 -6.22 -10.46
CA LEU A 80 8.15 -5.90 -9.46
C LEU A 80 7.59 -5.92 -8.04
N ALA A 81 6.34 -5.50 -7.83
CA ALA A 81 5.63 -5.63 -6.56
C ALA A 81 5.43 -7.11 -6.16
N ALA A 82 5.04 -7.97 -7.09
CA ALA A 82 4.91 -9.41 -6.83
C ALA A 82 6.27 -10.06 -6.50
N TYR A 83 7.33 -9.69 -7.23
CA TYR A 83 8.68 -10.21 -6.98
C TYR A 83 9.26 -9.75 -5.63
N SER A 84 9.06 -8.48 -5.27
CA SER A 84 9.49 -7.96 -3.96
C SER A 84 8.76 -8.61 -2.79
N VAL A 85 7.44 -8.88 -2.93
CA VAL A 85 6.70 -9.68 -1.94
C VAL A 85 7.28 -11.10 -1.83
N HIS A 86 7.64 -11.73 -2.95
CA HIS A 86 8.28 -13.05 -2.93
C HIS A 86 9.61 -13.05 -2.16
N LEU A 87 10.44 -12.01 -2.33
CA LEU A 87 11.68 -11.86 -1.54
C LEU A 87 11.38 -11.74 -0.04
N LEU A 88 10.39 -10.93 0.36
CA LEU A 88 10.02 -10.78 1.77
C LEU A 88 9.51 -12.08 2.38
N LEU A 89 8.64 -12.82 1.67
CA LEU A 89 8.13 -14.10 2.17
C LEU A 89 9.24 -15.15 2.28
N LEU A 90 10.21 -15.15 1.36
CA LEU A 90 11.39 -16.01 1.45
C LEU A 90 12.25 -15.68 2.69
N LEU A 91 12.40 -14.40 3.01
CA LEU A 91 13.15 -13.98 4.19
C LEU A 91 12.43 -14.28 5.50
N CYS A 92 11.11 -14.10 5.52
CA CYS A 92 10.26 -14.47 6.64
C CYS A 92 10.40 -15.97 6.95
N ASP A 93 10.40 -16.82 5.92
CA ASP A 93 10.56 -18.27 6.04
C ASP A 93 11.97 -18.65 6.53
N LYS A 94 13.03 -18.01 6.01
CA LYS A 94 14.42 -18.27 6.43
C LYS A 94 14.74 -17.77 7.86
N THR A 95 14.12 -16.68 8.30
CA THR A 95 14.48 -16.02 9.57
C THR A 95 13.50 -16.30 10.70
N GLY A 96 12.29 -16.76 10.39
CA GLY A 96 11.17 -16.86 11.36
C GLY A 96 10.63 -15.51 11.82
N VAL A 97 11.06 -14.39 11.21
CA VAL A 97 10.66 -13.04 11.62
C VAL A 97 9.40 -12.61 10.88
N ASN A 98 8.39 -12.22 11.66
CA ASN A 98 7.01 -12.03 11.22
C ASN A 98 6.56 -10.56 11.17
N SER A 99 7.50 -9.62 11.09
CA SER A 99 7.23 -8.18 11.01
C SER A 99 8.20 -7.52 10.03
N TYR A 100 7.73 -6.54 9.28
CA TYR A 100 8.58 -5.85 8.31
C TYR A 100 9.70 -5.07 9.01
N GLU A 101 9.36 -4.45 10.14
CA GLU A 101 10.25 -3.66 10.98
C GLU A 101 11.33 -4.53 11.63
N ALA A 102 10.91 -5.67 12.19
CA ALA A 102 11.83 -6.63 12.82
C ALA A 102 12.77 -7.28 11.79
N LEU A 103 12.31 -7.47 10.54
CA LEU A 103 13.16 -7.94 9.47
C LEU A 103 14.24 -6.89 9.12
N GLY A 104 13.88 -5.61 9.15
CA GLY A 104 14.82 -4.50 9.02
C GLY A 104 15.84 -4.46 10.16
N GLU A 105 15.39 -4.58 11.41
CA GLU A 105 16.29 -4.61 12.57
C GLU A 105 17.31 -5.76 12.46
N ARG A 106 16.85 -6.95 12.08
CA ARG A 106 17.71 -8.12 11.87
C ARG A 106 18.68 -7.94 10.70
N ALA A 107 18.28 -7.29 9.61
CA ALA A 107 19.15 -7.04 8.47
C ALA A 107 20.32 -6.10 8.80
N PHE A 108 20.13 -5.15 9.73
CA PHE A 108 21.12 -4.11 10.04
C PHE A 108 21.95 -4.36 11.30
N ASN A 109 21.65 -5.39 12.10
CA ASN A 109 22.40 -5.80 13.31
C ASN A 109 22.72 -4.65 14.29
N ARG A 110 21.93 -3.57 14.25
CA ARG A 110 21.95 -2.46 15.20
C ARG A 110 20.50 -2.07 15.47
N PRO A 111 20.14 -1.74 16.72
CA PRO A 111 18.80 -1.23 17.03
C PRO A 111 18.60 0.08 16.26
N GLY A 112 17.93 -0.02 15.13
CA GLY A 112 16.84 0.86 14.71
C GLY A 112 17.11 2.31 14.34
N LYS A 113 18.14 2.98 14.88
CA LYS A 113 18.20 4.46 14.91
C LYS A 113 18.15 5.16 13.55
N ASN A 114 18.52 4.48 12.46
CA ASN A 114 18.46 5.05 11.10
C ASN A 114 17.39 4.38 10.20
N PHE A 115 17.04 3.11 10.43
CA PHE A 115 16.04 2.40 9.62
C PHE A 115 14.62 2.85 9.97
N GLU A 116 14.36 3.03 11.26
CA GLU A 116 13.08 3.46 11.80
C GLU A 116 12.75 4.92 11.46
N LYS A 117 13.77 5.78 11.25
CA LYS A 117 13.62 7.18 10.81
C LYS A 117 13.10 7.32 9.38
N CYS A 118 13.32 6.33 8.50
CA CYS A 118 12.78 6.33 7.14
C CYS A 118 11.38 5.70 7.06
N VAL A 119 11.08 4.72 7.92
CA VAL A 119 9.78 4.03 7.97
C VAL A 119 8.70 4.88 8.67
N TYR A 120 9.07 5.70 9.65
CA TYR A 120 8.15 6.57 10.39
C TYR A 120 7.44 7.66 9.54
N PRO A 121 8.13 8.49 8.73
CA PRO A 121 7.48 9.42 7.80
C PRO A 121 6.67 8.68 6.73
N SER A 122 7.14 7.49 6.35
CA SER A 122 6.55 6.66 5.31
C SER A 122 5.15 6.15 5.65
N LEU A 123 4.93 5.65 6.87
CA LEU A 123 3.59 5.22 7.32
C LEU A 123 2.65 6.41 7.53
N CYS A 124 3.15 7.54 8.03
CA CYS A 124 2.36 8.74 8.25
C CYS A 124 1.91 9.41 6.93
N ALA A 125 2.74 9.34 5.89
CA ALA A 125 2.42 9.91 4.59
C ALA A 125 1.41 9.06 3.78
N ILE A 126 1.32 7.76 4.04
CA ILE A 126 0.27 6.90 3.47
C ILE A 126 -1.10 7.23 4.11
N LEU A 127 -1.14 7.46 5.43
CA LEU A 127 -2.38 7.88 6.10
C LEU A 127 -2.88 9.25 5.63
N LYS A 128 -1.97 10.17 5.25
CA LYS A 128 -2.30 11.48 4.67
C LYS A 128 -3.11 11.37 3.37
N CYS A 129 -2.74 10.47 2.46
CA CYS A 129 -3.47 10.24 1.20
C CYS A 129 -4.88 9.68 1.40
N ILE A 130 -5.07 8.91 2.46
CA ILE A 130 -6.26 8.10 2.69
C ILE A 130 -7.40 8.99 3.18
N LEU A 131 -7.16 9.89 4.13
CA LEU A 131 -8.25 10.64 4.75
C LEU A 131 -8.55 12.00 4.10
N PHE A 132 -7.54 12.64 3.51
CA PHE A 132 -7.64 14.03 3.05
C PHE A 132 -8.38 14.20 1.72
N SER A 133 -8.11 13.31 0.75
CA SER A 133 -8.60 13.38 -0.64
C SER A 133 -10.13 13.46 -0.72
N VAL A 134 -10.82 12.62 0.05
CA VAL A 134 -12.26 12.41 -0.13
C VAL A 134 -13.11 13.41 0.68
N LEU A 135 -12.59 13.94 1.79
CA LEU A 135 -13.39 14.71 2.75
C LEU A 135 -13.39 16.23 2.50
N ARG A 136 -12.36 16.77 1.83
CA ARG A 136 -12.20 18.24 1.78
C ARG A 136 -13.22 19.00 0.93
N LYS A 137 -13.79 18.37 -0.11
CA LYS A 137 -14.67 19.07 -1.06
C LYS A 137 -16.16 18.74 -0.93
N TRP A 138 -16.53 17.97 0.10
CA TRP A 138 -17.92 17.56 0.35
C TRP A 138 -18.71 18.57 1.18
N PHE A 139 -18.02 19.41 1.97
CA PHE A 139 -18.62 20.40 2.85
C PHE A 139 -17.88 21.73 2.69
N GLU A 140 -18.58 22.85 2.90
CA GLU A 140 -17.98 24.20 2.95
C GLU A 140 -16.79 24.23 3.93
N ASP A 141 -16.83 23.43 5.00
CA ASP A 141 -15.74 23.18 5.94
C ASP A 141 -15.20 21.73 5.90
N GLY A 142 -14.55 21.35 4.79
CA GLY A 142 -13.94 20.03 4.64
C GLY A 142 -12.90 19.65 5.71
N VAL A 143 -12.31 20.64 6.40
CA VAL A 143 -11.39 20.42 7.52
C VAL A 143 -12.12 19.95 8.77
N THR A 144 -13.29 20.51 9.07
CA THR A 144 -14.10 20.13 10.24
C THR A 144 -14.63 18.69 10.09
N LEU A 145 -15.08 18.32 8.90
CA LEU A 145 -15.52 16.96 8.61
C LEU A 145 -14.38 15.94 8.73
N LEU A 146 -13.18 16.30 8.25
CA LEU A 146 -11.97 15.50 8.41
C LEU A 146 -11.64 15.22 9.88
N ILE A 147 -11.67 16.26 10.73
CA ILE A 147 -11.44 16.13 12.17
C ILE A 147 -12.50 15.23 12.80
N LEU A 148 -13.78 15.46 12.49
CA LEU A 148 -14.90 14.71 13.04
C LEU A 148 -14.82 13.21 12.71
N VAL A 149 -14.59 12.87 11.44
CA VAL A 149 -14.44 11.47 11.00
C VAL A 149 -13.21 10.82 11.64
N THR A 150 -12.12 11.57 11.79
CA THR A 150 -10.91 11.07 12.47
C THR A 150 -11.20 10.71 13.92
N LEU A 151 -11.90 11.58 14.66
CA LEU A 151 -12.18 11.39 16.08
C LEU A 151 -13.25 10.32 16.34
N ILE A 152 -14.31 10.27 15.53
CA ILE A 152 -15.46 9.39 15.78
C ILE A 152 -15.25 7.99 15.18
N VAL A 153 -14.60 7.89 14.01
CA VAL A 153 -14.49 6.62 13.28
C VAL A 153 -13.08 6.08 13.35
N VAL A 154 -12.08 6.88 12.97
CA VAL A 154 -10.70 6.40 12.81
C VAL A 154 -10.05 6.10 14.16
N LEU A 155 -10.20 6.98 15.16
CA LEU A 155 -9.57 6.82 16.46
C LEU A 155 -10.04 5.56 17.21
N PRO A 156 -11.35 5.26 17.31
CA PRO A 156 -11.80 4.00 17.91
C PRO A 156 -11.27 2.76 17.17
N LEU A 157 -11.28 2.79 15.83
CA LEU A 157 -10.74 1.71 15.00
C LEU A 157 -9.23 1.51 15.19
N ALA A 158 -8.47 2.59 15.33
CA ALA A 158 -7.03 2.58 15.50
C ALA A 158 -6.59 2.14 16.91
N LEU A 159 -7.47 2.28 17.91
CA LEU A 159 -7.26 1.82 19.29
C LEU A 159 -7.58 0.33 19.49
N LEU A 160 -8.17 -0.35 18.50
CA LEU A 160 -8.46 -1.78 18.62
C LEU A 160 -7.17 -2.60 18.75
N PRO A 161 -7.04 -3.45 19.79
CA PRO A 161 -5.83 -4.23 20.05
C PRO A 161 -5.72 -5.46 19.14
N LYS A 162 -6.84 -5.98 18.61
CA LYS A 162 -6.90 -7.19 17.78
C LYS A 162 -7.68 -6.94 16.49
N ILE A 163 -7.18 -7.45 15.37
CA ILE A 163 -7.69 -7.24 14.00
C ILE A 163 -8.70 -8.34 13.58
N GLY A 164 -9.24 -9.12 14.52
CA GLY A 164 -10.01 -10.35 14.22
C GLY A 164 -11.28 -10.21 13.35
N PHE A 165 -11.77 -8.98 13.10
CA PHE A 165 -12.96 -8.72 12.26
C PHE A 165 -12.63 -8.27 10.84
N LEU A 166 -11.34 -8.12 10.50
CA LEU A 166 -10.95 -7.37 9.32
C LEU A 166 -11.22 -8.09 8.00
N GLY A 167 -11.31 -9.42 8.02
CA GLY A 167 -11.65 -10.21 6.82
C GLY A 167 -13.01 -9.82 6.22
N TYR A 168 -14.02 -9.61 7.07
CA TYR A 168 -15.36 -9.22 6.62
C TYR A 168 -15.38 -7.77 6.11
N THR A 169 -14.73 -6.86 6.83
CA THR A 169 -14.68 -5.44 6.43
C THR A 169 -13.85 -5.23 5.16
N SER A 170 -12.77 -5.98 4.94
CA SER A 170 -11.97 -5.87 3.72
C SER A 170 -12.67 -6.42 2.50
N SER A 171 -13.48 -7.49 2.66
CA SER A 171 -14.37 -7.96 1.58
C SER A 171 -15.35 -6.85 1.16
N LEU A 172 -15.96 -6.16 2.13
CA LEU A 172 -16.83 -5.02 1.87
C LEU A 172 -16.08 -3.87 1.15
N ALA A 173 -14.87 -3.53 1.58
CA ALA A 173 -14.04 -2.52 0.93
C ALA A 173 -13.75 -2.86 -0.54
N PHE A 174 -13.45 -4.12 -0.85
CA PHE A 174 -13.28 -4.58 -2.23
C PHE A 174 -14.54 -4.35 -3.08
N PHE A 175 -15.73 -4.66 -2.57
CA PHE A 175 -16.97 -4.42 -3.31
C PHE A 175 -17.24 -2.93 -3.56
N PHE A 176 -16.87 -2.04 -2.63
CA PHE A 176 -16.95 -0.59 -2.87
C PHE A 176 -16.00 -0.12 -3.98
N MET A 177 -14.79 -0.67 -4.05
CA MET A 177 -13.84 -0.36 -5.14
C MET A 177 -14.30 -0.92 -6.49
N LEU A 178 -14.91 -2.10 -6.48
CA LEU A 178 -15.54 -2.67 -7.67
C LEU A 178 -16.73 -1.82 -8.12
N PHE A 179 -17.57 -1.36 -7.19
CA PHE A 179 -18.68 -0.45 -7.47
C PHE A 179 -18.19 0.86 -8.11
N PHE A 180 -17.14 1.48 -7.56
CA PHE A 180 -16.48 2.63 -8.18
C PHE A 180 -16.07 2.36 -9.62
N THR A 181 -15.40 1.23 -9.86
CA THR A 181 -14.93 0.83 -11.20
C THR A 181 -16.10 0.70 -12.18
N VAL A 182 -17.17 0.02 -11.77
CA VAL A 182 -18.39 -0.14 -12.59
C VAL A 182 -19.01 1.21 -12.91
N VAL A 183 -19.11 2.12 -11.94
CA VAL A 183 -19.68 3.45 -12.17
C VAL A 183 -18.81 4.27 -13.13
N VAL A 184 -17.48 4.22 -13.01
CA VAL A 184 -16.56 4.90 -13.96
C VAL A 184 -16.79 4.39 -15.38
N VAL A 185 -16.94 3.08 -15.57
CA VAL A 185 -17.26 2.48 -16.87
C VAL A 185 -18.61 2.96 -17.39
N VAL A 186 -19.66 2.95 -16.56
CA VAL A 186 -21.01 3.40 -16.97
C VAL A 186 -21.00 4.89 -17.33
N LYS A 187 -20.36 5.73 -16.51
CA LYS A 187 -20.32 7.19 -16.71
C LYS A 187 -19.59 7.58 -17.98
N LYS A 188 -18.60 6.80 -18.43
CA LYS A 188 -17.97 7.01 -19.74
C LYS A 188 -18.99 7.00 -20.89
N TRP A 189 -20.04 6.18 -20.79
CA TRP A 189 -21.09 6.08 -21.80
C TRP A 189 -22.24 7.06 -21.55
N SER A 190 -22.42 7.53 -20.30
CA SER A 190 -23.44 8.53 -19.96
C SER A 190 -23.04 9.97 -20.31
N ILE A 191 -21.74 10.29 -20.29
CA ILE A 191 -21.24 11.64 -20.59
C ILE A 191 -21.07 11.78 -22.11
N PRO A 192 -21.78 12.70 -22.78
CA PRO A 192 -21.63 12.91 -24.21
C PRO A 192 -20.23 13.43 -24.55
N CYS A 193 -19.67 12.94 -25.66
CA CYS A 193 -18.44 13.46 -26.24
C CYS A 193 -18.81 14.30 -27.48
N PRO A 194 -18.34 15.55 -27.63
CA PRO A 194 -17.40 16.29 -26.75
C PRO A 194 -18.02 16.72 -25.41
N LEU A 195 -17.17 16.88 -24.40
CA LEU A 195 -17.55 17.36 -23.06
C LEU A 195 -18.35 18.66 -23.20
N PRO A 196 -19.49 18.82 -22.51
CA PRO A 196 -20.26 20.06 -22.55
C PRO A 196 -19.40 21.19 -21.98
N VAL A 197 -18.90 22.07 -22.85
CA VAL A 197 -18.14 23.24 -22.46
C VAL A 197 -19.14 24.28 -21.95
N ASN A 198 -19.01 24.69 -20.68
CA ASN A 198 -19.72 25.87 -20.20
C ASN A 198 -19.34 27.07 -21.10
N SER A 199 -20.34 27.70 -21.70
CA SER A 199 -20.23 28.72 -22.75
C SER A 199 -19.39 29.96 -22.38
N THR A 200 -18.97 30.10 -21.12
CA THR A 200 -18.09 31.17 -20.63
C THR A 200 -16.60 30.90 -20.86
N VAL A 201 -16.18 29.65 -21.08
CA VAL A 201 -14.76 29.28 -21.30
C VAL A 201 -14.38 29.32 -22.80
N SER A 202 -15.37 29.34 -23.69
CA SER A 202 -15.16 29.28 -25.14
C SER A 202 -14.56 30.57 -25.73
N LEU A 203 -14.67 31.73 -25.06
CA LEU A 203 -14.16 32.98 -25.62
C LEU A 203 -12.64 33.18 -25.47
N VAL A 204 -11.96 32.36 -24.65
CA VAL A 204 -10.52 32.54 -24.33
C VAL A 204 -9.62 31.47 -24.97
N LYS A 205 -10.18 30.33 -25.41
CA LYS A 205 -9.38 29.18 -25.87
C LYS A 205 -9.42 28.91 -27.39
N THR A 206 -9.92 29.84 -28.21
CA THR A 206 -10.00 29.66 -29.67
C THR A 206 -8.71 30.00 -30.42
N THR A 207 -7.54 29.66 -29.87
CA THR A 207 -6.23 29.86 -30.56
C THR A 207 -5.24 28.70 -30.43
N HIS A 208 -5.61 27.54 -29.87
CA HIS A 208 -4.74 26.36 -29.95
C HIS A 208 -5.52 25.13 -30.42
N THR A 209 -5.40 24.86 -31.72
CA THR A 209 -5.60 23.53 -32.30
C THR A 209 -4.73 22.53 -31.53
N PRO A 210 -5.28 21.45 -30.95
CA PRO A 210 -4.46 20.42 -30.33
C PRO A 210 -3.83 19.59 -31.44
N THR A 211 -2.57 19.87 -31.76
CA THR A 211 -1.73 18.97 -32.53
C THR A 211 -1.59 17.68 -31.74
N HIS A 212 -2.02 16.57 -32.36
CA HIS A 212 -1.66 15.24 -31.88
C HIS A 212 -0.13 15.16 -31.77
N THR A 213 0.33 14.63 -30.63
CA THR A 213 1.70 14.13 -30.41
C THR A 213 2.84 15.15 -30.40
N ASP A 214 2.80 16.17 -29.53
CA ASP A 214 4.06 16.78 -29.07
C ASP A 214 4.49 16.12 -27.76
N PHE A 215 5.42 15.15 -27.89
CA PHE A 215 6.23 14.61 -26.79
C PHE A 215 7.17 15.73 -26.31
N SER A 216 6.61 16.74 -25.66
CA SER A 216 7.36 17.88 -25.14
C SER A 216 8.01 17.47 -23.82
N TRP A 217 9.32 17.26 -23.85
CA TRP A 217 10.19 17.01 -22.68
C TRP A 217 10.11 18.11 -21.61
N LYS A 218 9.40 19.21 -21.87
CA LYS A 218 9.13 20.30 -20.92
C LYS A 218 7.92 20.04 -20.00
N ASN A 219 7.12 19.01 -20.25
CA ASN A 219 6.01 18.65 -19.36
C ASN A 219 6.51 17.69 -18.27
N TYR A 220 6.78 18.20 -17.07
CA TYR A 220 7.23 17.38 -15.93
C TYR A 220 6.15 16.41 -15.39
N SER A 221 4.94 16.43 -15.94
CA SER A 221 3.80 15.64 -15.47
C SER A 221 4.01 14.12 -15.53
N TYR A 222 4.84 13.61 -16.45
CA TYR A 222 5.19 12.19 -16.53
C TYR A 222 5.93 11.67 -15.28
N ALA A 223 6.65 12.56 -14.57
CA ALA A 223 7.42 12.20 -13.39
C ALA A 223 6.55 11.72 -12.21
N TYR A 224 5.26 12.08 -12.21
CA TYR A 224 4.31 11.65 -11.19
C TYR A 224 3.72 10.26 -11.46
N ALA A 225 3.85 9.72 -12.68
CA ALA A 225 3.17 8.48 -13.06
C ALA A 225 3.72 7.25 -12.32
N VAL A 226 5.03 7.00 -12.38
CA VAL A 226 5.65 5.84 -11.74
C VAL A 226 5.54 5.91 -10.20
N PRO A 227 5.79 7.05 -9.53
CA PRO A 227 5.51 7.21 -8.11
C PRO A 227 4.06 6.90 -7.73
N THR A 228 3.09 7.37 -8.52
CA THR A 228 1.67 7.10 -8.25
C THR A 228 1.38 5.60 -8.35
N MET A 229 1.91 4.91 -9.36
CA MET A 229 1.76 3.44 -9.47
C MET A 229 2.45 2.69 -8.33
N ALA A 230 3.67 3.11 -7.94
CA ALA A 230 4.40 2.52 -6.82
C ALA A 230 3.64 2.71 -5.50
N PHE A 231 3.03 3.88 -5.29
CA PHE A 231 2.12 4.13 -4.17
C PHE A 231 0.90 3.23 -4.22
N SER A 232 0.23 3.10 -5.37
CA SER A 232 -0.97 2.29 -5.54
C SER A 232 -0.75 0.78 -5.36
N PHE A 233 0.47 0.27 -5.52
CA PHE A 233 0.81 -1.15 -5.29
C PHE A 233 1.54 -1.41 -3.97
N LEU A 234 1.64 -0.42 -3.09
CA LEU A 234 2.31 -0.57 -1.80
C LEU A 234 1.48 -1.42 -0.83
N CYS A 235 1.92 -2.65 -0.57
CA CYS A 235 1.27 -3.56 0.38
C CYS A 235 2.22 -4.25 1.36
N HIS A 236 3.53 -4.02 1.22
CA HIS A 236 4.61 -4.79 1.85
C HIS A 236 4.58 -4.77 3.37
N THR A 237 4.10 -3.68 3.97
CA THR A 237 3.92 -3.55 5.43
C THR A 237 2.74 -4.37 5.96
N ALA A 238 1.72 -4.62 5.14
CA ALA A 238 0.53 -5.39 5.49
C ALA A 238 0.68 -6.89 5.20
N VAL A 239 1.54 -7.28 4.25
CA VAL A 239 1.74 -8.69 3.86
C VAL A 239 2.14 -9.59 5.03
N LEU A 240 3.09 -9.17 5.87
CA LEU A 240 3.62 -10.04 6.95
C LEU A 240 2.61 -10.25 8.10
N PRO A 241 1.88 -9.23 8.59
CA PRO A 241 0.75 -9.46 9.49
C PRO A 241 -0.31 -10.39 8.91
N ILE A 242 -0.70 -10.20 7.64
CA ILE A 242 -1.68 -11.06 6.96
C ILE A 242 -1.17 -12.50 6.84
N TYR A 243 0.13 -12.69 6.62
CA TYR A 243 0.76 -14.01 6.59
C TYR A 243 0.60 -14.76 7.92
N CYS A 244 0.74 -14.06 9.05
CA CYS A 244 0.60 -14.65 10.38
C CYS A 244 -0.85 -15.04 10.71
N GLU A 245 -1.81 -14.30 10.17
CA GLU A 245 -3.24 -14.57 10.38
C GLU A 245 -3.79 -15.66 9.45
N LEU A 246 -3.09 -15.99 8.36
CA LEU A 246 -3.53 -16.96 7.36
C LEU A 246 -3.69 -18.36 7.95
N HIS A 247 -4.81 -19.02 7.65
CA HIS A 247 -5.03 -20.41 8.03
C HIS A 247 -4.01 -21.35 7.39
N ARG A 248 -3.26 -22.09 8.22
CA ARG A 248 -2.14 -22.95 7.82
C ARG A 248 -1.10 -22.14 7.02
N PRO A 249 -0.35 -21.24 7.67
CA PRO A 249 0.54 -20.33 6.99
C PRO A 249 1.70 -21.13 6.37
N THR A 250 1.82 -21.04 5.04
CA THR A 250 2.97 -21.54 4.30
C THR A 250 3.39 -20.49 3.28
N LYS A 251 4.69 -20.40 2.98
CA LYS A 251 5.23 -19.48 1.96
C LYS A 251 4.45 -19.57 0.64
N GLN A 252 4.20 -20.80 0.16
CA GLN A 252 3.50 -21.04 -1.10
C GLN A 252 2.05 -20.52 -1.08
N ARG A 253 1.30 -20.80 0.00
CA ARG A 253 -0.08 -20.30 0.10
C ARG A 253 -0.13 -18.78 0.15
N MET A 254 0.75 -18.16 0.93
CA MET A 254 0.79 -16.70 1.03
C MET A 254 1.27 -16.04 -0.27
N GLN A 255 2.19 -16.66 -0.99
CA GLN A 255 2.59 -16.20 -2.33
C GLN A 255 1.41 -16.26 -3.30
N ASN A 256 0.60 -17.33 -3.26
CA ASN A 256 -0.59 -17.42 -4.09
C ASN A 256 -1.63 -16.36 -3.71
N VAL A 257 -1.83 -16.09 -2.42
CA VAL A 257 -2.65 -14.96 -1.94
C VAL A 257 -2.15 -13.66 -2.54
N ALA A 258 -0.84 -13.37 -2.42
CA ALA A 258 -0.23 -12.16 -2.96
C ALA A 258 -0.38 -12.02 -4.48
N ASN A 259 -0.12 -13.09 -5.23
CA ASN A 259 -0.22 -13.09 -6.69
C ASN A 259 -1.67 -12.83 -7.15
N VAL A 260 -2.65 -13.50 -6.52
CA VAL A 260 -4.08 -13.28 -6.82
C VAL A 260 -4.51 -11.86 -6.47
N SER A 261 -4.14 -11.35 -5.30
CA SER A 261 -4.48 -9.99 -4.88
C SER A 261 -3.88 -8.91 -5.79
N ILE A 262 -2.60 -9.04 -6.17
CA ILE A 262 -1.93 -8.10 -7.07
C ILE A 262 -2.54 -8.17 -8.46
N PHE A 263 -2.83 -9.37 -8.99
CA PHE A 263 -3.47 -9.54 -10.29
C PHE A 263 -4.87 -8.93 -10.35
N LEU A 264 -5.72 -9.22 -9.36
CA LEU A 264 -7.06 -8.65 -9.29
C LEU A 264 -7.01 -7.12 -9.15
N SER A 265 -6.07 -6.59 -8.37
CA SER A 265 -5.87 -5.15 -8.24
C SER A 265 -5.39 -4.51 -9.54
N PHE A 266 -4.47 -5.16 -10.26
CA PHE A 266 -4.02 -4.73 -11.57
C PHE A 266 -5.18 -4.60 -12.56
N VAL A 267 -6.09 -5.58 -12.62
CA VAL A 267 -7.26 -5.55 -13.52
C VAL A 267 -8.19 -4.39 -13.17
N VAL A 268 -8.52 -4.22 -11.89
CA VAL A 268 -9.39 -3.14 -11.41
C VAL A 268 -8.77 -1.76 -11.70
N TYR A 269 -7.47 -1.62 -11.48
CA TYR A 269 -6.71 -0.40 -11.77
C TYR A 269 -6.65 -0.09 -13.26
N LEU A 270 -6.38 -1.08 -14.10
CA LEU A 270 -6.32 -0.89 -15.55
C LEU A 270 -7.66 -0.45 -16.12
N ILE A 271 -8.76 -1.09 -15.71
CA ILE A 271 -10.12 -0.75 -16.14
C ILE A 271 -10.48 0.66 -15.64
N SER A 272 -10.30 0.95 -14.35
CA SER A 272 -10.62 2.26 -13.78
C SER A 272 -9.82 3.39 -14.43
N ALA A 273 -8.51 3.18 -14.63
CA ALA A 273 -7.64 4.15 -15.27
C ALA A 273 -8.04 4.38 -16.73
N LEU A 274 -8.32 3.32 -17.49
CA LEU A 274 -8.71 3.38 -18.90
C LEU A 274 -10.02 4.15 -19.08
N PHE A 275 -11.09 3.76 -18.38
CA PHE A 275 -12.39 4.41 -18.55
C PHE A 275 -12.43 5.81 -17.93
N GLY A 276 -11.68 6.05 -16.84
CA GLY A 276 -11.49 7.40 -16.29
C GLY A 276 -10.73 8.31 -17.24
N TYR A 277 -9.67 7.81 -17.91
CA TYR A 277 -8.95 8.54 -18.95
C TYR A 277 -9.84 8.82 -20.17
N LEU A 278 -10.52 7.80 -20.70
CA LEU A 278 -11.41 7.96 -21.87
C LEU A 278 -12.58 8.91 -21.61
N THR A 279 -12.92 9.18 -20.34
CA THR A 279 -14.00 10.11 -19.99
C THR A 279 -13.56 11.57 -20.18
N PHE A 280 -12.32 11.93 -19.80
CA PHE A 280 -11.86 13.33 -19.77
C PHE A 280 -10.68 13.63 -20.73
N TYR A 281 -10.03 12.61 -21.28
CA TYR A 281 -8.85 12.68 -22.15
C TYR A 281 -7.76 13.64 -21.61
N THR A 282 -7.54 14.77 -22.28
CA THR A 282 -6.51 15.76 -21.93
C THR A 282 -6.87 16.60 -20.70
N HIS A 283 -8.10 16.48 -20.19
CA HIS A 283 -8.62 17.25 -19.06
C HIS A 283 -8.86 16.39 -17.82
N VAL A 284 -8.10 15.30 -17.66
CA VAL A 284 -8.15 14.49 -16.44
C VAL A 284 -7.52 15.28 -15.29
N GLU A 285 -8.31 15.56 -14.27
CA GLU A 285 -7.83 16.12 -13.00
C GLU A 285 -6.93 15.13 -12.26
N SER A 286 -6.04 15.62 -11.38
CA SER A 286 -5.17 14.75 -10.57
C SER A 286 -5.93 13.82 -9.62
N GLU A 287 -7.20 14.12 -9.36
CA GLU A 287 -8.14 13.24 -8.70
C GLU A 287 -9.35 13.01 -9.61
N LEU A 288 -9.61 11.75 -9.97
CA LEU A 288 -10.69 11.42 -10.90
C LEU A 288 -12.08 11.91 -10.44
N LEU A 289 -12.38 11.81 -9.14
CA LEU A 289 -13.66 12.22 -8.57
C LEU A 289 -13.90 13.74 -8.62
N LEU A 290 -12.81 14.52 -8.64
CA LEU A 290 -12.86 15.97 -8.79
C LEU A 290 -13.28 16.37 -10.21
N GLY A 291 -12.82 15.61 -11.20
CA GLY A 291 -13.27 15.72 -12.58
C GLY A 291 -14.79 15.54 -12.66
N TYR A 292 -15.32 14.45 -12.10
CA TYR A 292 -16.77 14.22 -12.07
C TYR A 292 -17.57 15.31 -11.33
N ASP A 293 -17.01 15.93 -10.28
CA ASP A 293 -17.67 17.05 -9.58
C ASP A 293 -17.93 18.25 -10.49
N THR A 294 -16.96 18.54 -11.35
CA THR A 294 -16.92 19.74 -12.18
C THR A 294 -17.96 19.66 -13.30
N TYR A 295 -18.16 18.46 -13.85
CA TYR A 295 -19.05 18.23 -15.00
C TYR A 295 -20.44 17.68 -14.60
N LEU A 296 -20.56 16.98 -13.47
CA LEU A 296 -21.81 16.37 -12.98
C LEU A 296 -22.08 16.78 -11.54
N PRO A 297 -22.26 18.08 -11.25
CA PRO A 297 -22.56 18.53 -9.90
C PRO A 297 -23.91 17.92 -9.45
N ARG A 298 -23.92 17.28 -8.27
CA ARG A 298 -25.10 16.68 -7.60
C ARG A 298 -25.67 15.39 -8.21
N ASP A 299 -24.92 14.70 -9.06
CA ASP A 299 -25.33 13.37 -9.52
C ASP A 299 -25.30 12.35 -8.37
N VAL A 300 -26.45 11.78 -8.06
CA VAL A 300 -26.65 10.84 -6.93
C VAL A 300 -25.72 9.63 -7.03
N VAL A 301 -25.42 9.16 -8.25
CA VAL A 301 -24.53 8.01 -8.48
C VAL A 301 -23.06 8.37 -8.21
N VAL A 302 -22.64 9.59 -8.56
CA VAL A 302 -21.28 10.06 -8.27
C VAL A 302 -21.13 10.32 -6.77
N MET A 303 -22.16 10.87 -6.11
CA MET A 303 -22.16 11.06 -4.66
C MET A 303 -22.10 9.74 -3.90
N SER A 304 -22.85 8.72 -4.33
CA SER A 304 -22.82 7.39 -3.69
C SER A 304 -21.45 6.72 -3.83
N VAL A 305 -20.78 6.87 -4.98
CA VAL A 305 -19.40 6.41 -5.19
C VAL A 305 -18.41 7.10 -4.24
N ARG A 306 -18.55 8.41 -4.01
CA ARG A 306 -17.69 9.12 -3.05
C ARG A 306 -17.81 8.55 -1.65
N ILE A 307 -19.04 8.27 -1.20
CA ILE A 307 -19.29 7.63 0.10
C ILE A 307 -18.69 6.22 0.11
N ALA A 308 -18.85 5.44 -0.95
CA ALA A 308 -18.31 4.09 -1.05
C ALA A 308 -16.76 4.08 -0.95
N ILE A 309 -16.08 4.99 -1.68
CA ILE A 309 -14.62 5.12 -1.60
C ILE A 309 -14.19 5.63 -0.22
N LEU A 310 -14.91 6.60 0.36
CA LEU A 310 -14.65 7.05 1.72
C LEU A 310 -14.67 5.86 2.70
N LEU A 311 -15.73 5.05 2.65
CA LEU A 311 -15.87 3.88 3.50
C LEU A 311 -14.77 2.84 3.24
N ALA A 312 -14.47 2.53 1.97
CA ALA A 312 -13.40 1.59 1.62
C ALA A 312 -12.04 2.04 2.21
N VAL A 313 -11.73 3.32 2.03
CA VAL A 313 -10.47 3.94 2.47
C VAL A 313 -10.39 4.03 4.00
N LEU A 314 -11.50 4.30 4.69
CA LEU A 314 -11.59 4.22 6.16
C LEU A 314 -11.29 2.81 6.68
N LEU A 315 -11.76 1.77 5.97
CA LEU A 315 -11.49 0.38 6.32
C LEU A 315 -10.03 -0.04 6.04
N THR A 316 -9.28 0.72 5.23
CA THR A 316 -7.85 0.53 5.04
C THR A 316 -7.01 1.15 6.16
N VAL A 317 -7.53 2.14 6.90
CA VAL A 317 -6.76 2.85 7.95
C VAL A 317 -6.22 1.90 9.04
N PRO A 318 -7.01 0.97 9.62
CA PRO A 318 -6.51 0.07 10.66
C PRO A 318 -5.35 -0.82 10.19
N LEU A 319 -5.39 -1.27 8.94
CA LEU A 319 -4.35 -2.11 8.33
C LEU A 319 -2.99 -1.43 8.30
N ILE A 320 -2.96 -0.13 8.03
CA ILE A 320 -1.73 0.64 7.89
C ILE A 320 -1.31 1.21 9.25
N HIS A 321 -2.28 1.63 10.06
CA HIS A 321 -2.03 2.17 11.39
C HIS A 321 -1.43 1.12 12.35
N PHE A 322 -1.82 -0.14 12.23
CA PHE A 322 -1.32 -1.19 13.13
C PHE A 322 0.22 -1.41 13.02
N PRO A 323 0.80 -1.63 11.83
CA PRO A 323 2.25 -1.64 11.64
C PRO A 323 2.90 -0.31 12.03
N ALA A 324 2.28 0.83 11.70
CA ALA A 324 2.79 2.16 12.08
C ALA A 324 3.00 2.30 13.59
N ARG A 325 2.00 1.90 14.37
CA ARG A 325 2.07 1.92 15.83
C ARG A 325 3.15 0.97 16.35
N LYS A 326 3.25 -0.24 15.79
CA LYS A 326 4.28 -1.20 16.17
C LYS A 326 5.69 -0.64 15.92
N ALA A 327 5.91 0.00 14.77
CA ALA A 327 7.15 0.67 14.44
C ALA A 327 7.51 1.79 15.44
N VAL A 328 6.53 2.63 15.82
CA VAL A 328 6.74 3.72 16.79
C VAL A 328 7.05 3.19 18.18
N LEU A 329 6.33 2.17 18.62
CA LEU A 329 6.58 1.57 19.94
C LEU A 329 7.97 0.92 20.01
N MET A 330 8.39 0.24 18.94
CA MET A 330 9.75 -0.31 18.84
C MET A 330 10.81 0.79 18.89
N LEU A 331 10.64 1.90 18.15
CA LEU A 331 11.59 3.01 18.15
C LEU A 331 11.68 3.74 19.51
N CYS A 332 10.54 3.99 20.15
CA CYS A 332 10.49 4.79 21.38
C CYS A 332 10.81 3.97 22.65
N ARG A 333 10.47 2.68 22.67
CA ARG A 333 10.50 1.87 23.90
C ARG A 333 11.22 0.54 23.77
N GLY A 334 11.61 0.12 22.57
CA GLY A 334 12.15 -1.21 22.32
C GLY A 334 11.14 -2.31 22.65
N ASP A 335 11.64 -3.50 22.96
CA ASP A 335 10.84 -4.71 23.20
C ASP A 335 10.26 -4.78 24.63
N ARG A 336 9.70 -3.66 25.12
CA ARG A 336 9.08 -3.59 26.45
C ARG A 336 7.63 -4.08 26.43
N GLU A 337 7.17 -4.59 27.58
CA GLU A 337 5.82 -5.12 27.76
C GLU A 337 4.70 -4.13 27.37
N PHE A 338 3.58 -4.70 26.92
CA PHE A 338 2.40 -3.96 26.47
C PHE A 338 1.86 -3.05 27.59
N SER A 339 1.71 -1.76 27.30
CA SER A 339 1.04 -0.80 28.19
C SER A 339 -0.07 -0.05 27.45
N TRP A 340 -1.26 0.00 28.05
CA TRP A 340 -2.42 0.70 27.47
C TRP A 340 -2.18 2.19 27.25
N LEU A 341 -1.51 2.86 28.21
CA LEU A 341 -1.11 4.26 28.05
C LEU A 341 -0.13 4.43 26.88
N SER A 342 0.80 3.47 26.74
CA SER A 342 1.74 3.30 25.62
C SER A 342 1.05 3.35 24.27
N HIS A 343 0.06 2.47 24.20
CA HIS A 343 -0.76 2.20 23.05
C HIS A 343 -1.60 3.41 22.63
N ALA A 344 -2.31 4.01 23.59
CA ALA A 344 -3.20 5.14 23.35
C ALA A 344 -2.42 6.40 22.95
N LEU A 345 -1.32 6.72 23.66
CA LEU A 345 -0.48 7.87 23.33
C LEU A 345 0.13 7.73 21.93
N SER A 346 0.71 6.57 21.60
CA SER A 346 1.28 6.35 20.27
C SER A 346 0.23 6.49 19.17
N CYS A 347 -1.00 5.99 19.38
CA CYS A 347 -2.09 6.15 18.42
C CYS A 347 -2.49 7.63 18.26
N PHE A 348 -2.66 8.36 19.37
CA PHE A 348 -3.00 9.76 19.36
C PHE A 348 -1.96 10.62 18.63
N PHE A 349 -0.67 10.40 18.89
CA PHE A 349 0.42 11.14 18.23
C PHE A 349 0.48 10.85 16.72
N ILE A 350 0.36 9.58 16.30
CA ILE A 350 0.35 9.21 14.88
C ILE A 350 -0.85 9.87 14.17
N LEU A 351 -2.05 9.77 14.73
CA LEU A 351 -3.25 10.36 14.13
C LEU A 351 -3.20 11.88 14.07
N THR A 352 -2.69 12.54 15.12
CA THR A 352 -2.54 14.00 15.14
C THR A 352 -1.54 14.46 14.08
N PHE A 353 -0.40 13.78 13.95
CA PHE A 353 0.60 14.12 12.94
C PHE A 353 0.07 13.95 11.51
N VAL A 354 -0.67 12.86 11.25
CA VAL A 354 -1.36 12.63 9.96
C VAL A 354 -2.36 13.73 9.66
N LEU A 355 -3.18 14.12 10.64
CA LEU A 355 -4.20 15.15 10.49
C LEU A 355 -3.58 16.52 10.20
N LEU A 356 -2.49 16.88 10.88
CA LEU A 356 -1.75 18.12 10.60
C LEU A 356 -1.19 18.11 9.17
N LEU A 357 -0.52 17.03 8.77
CA LEU A 357 0.00 16.90 7.40
C LEU A 357 -1.09 17.01 6.33
N ALA A 358 -2.26 16.44 6.60
CA ALA A 358 -3.42 16.55 5.73
C ALA A 358 -3.86 18.01 5.56
N ILE A 359 -3.95 18.78 6.65
CA ILE A 359 -4.35 20.19 6.60
C ILE A 359 -3.33 21.06 5.83
N PHE A 360 -2.03 20.83 6.02
CA PHE A 360 -0.99 21.69 5.46
C PHE A 360 -0.66 21.44 3.97
N VAL A 361 -0.94 20.25 3.42
CA VAL A 361 -0.57 19.93 2.04
C VAL A 361 -1.81 19.51 1.25
N PRO A 362 -2.44 20.46 0.55
CA PRO A 362 -3.75 20.25 -0.07
C PRO A 362 -3.77 19.54 -1.41
N ASP A 363 -2.61 19.36 -2.06
CA ASP A 363 -2.56 18.80 -3.41
C ASP A 363 -2.22 17.30 -3.40
N ILE A 364 -3.20 16.48 -3.76
CA ILE A 364 -3.07 15.02 -3.83
C ILE A 364 -1.97 14.57 -4.81
N ARG A 365 -1.73 15.34 -5.89
CA ARG A 365 -0.71 15.04 -6.89
C ARG A 365 0.67 15.11 -6.27
N ASN A 366 0.95 16.18 -5.53
CA ASN A 366 2.22 16.37 -4.84
C ASN A 366 2.41 15.32 -3.74
N VAL A 367 1.33 14.90 -3.09
CA VAL A 367 1.40 13.79 -2.13
C VAL A 367 1.74 12.48 -2.82
N PHE A 368 1.02 12.07 -3.87
CA PHE A 368 1.33 10.83 -4.60
C PHE A 368 2.73 10.86 -5.23
N GLY A 369 3.16 12.01 -5.74
CA GLY A 369 4.50 12.21 -6.27
C GLY A 369 5.59 12.00 -5.23
N VAL A 370 5.55 12.76 -4.13
CA VAL A 370 6.61 12.69 -3.10
C VAL A 370 6.56 11.39 -2.31
N VAL A 371 5.38 10.98 -1.84
CA VAL A 371 5.23 9.74 -1.06
C VAL A 371 5.53 8.53 -1.94
N GLY A 372 5.06 8.53 -3.18
CA GLY A 372 5.35 7.48 -4.14
C GLY A 372 6.85 7.36 -4.44
N SER A 373 7.53 8.48 -4.68
CA SER A 373 8.95 8.50 -5.09
C SER A 373 9.93 8.27 -3.95
N THR A 374 9.54 8.52 -2.70
CA THR A 374 10.38 8.29 -1.52
C THR A 374 9.99 7.01 -0.80
N THR A 375 8.85 7.04 -0.12
CA THR A 375 8.37 5.97 0.74
C THR A 375 8.04 4.71 -0.03
N SER A 376 7.19 4.81 -1.06
CA SER A 376 6.66 3.63 -1.74
C SER A 376 7.76 2.93 -2.53
N THR A 377 8.59 3.66 -3.26
CA THR A 377 9.78 3.10 -3.94
C THR A 377 10.76 2.45 -2.96
N CYS A 378 11.00 3.05 -1.77
CA CYS A 378 11.87 2.44 -0.77
C CYS A 378 11.29 1.13 -0.22
N LEU A 379 10.02 1.12 0.20
CA LEU A 379 9.36 -0.05 0.79
C LEU A 379 9.12 -1.18 -0.22
N LEU A 380 8.81 -0.82 -1.47
CA LEU A 380 8.41 -1.74 -2.53
C LEU A 380 9.63 -2.30 -3.28
N PHE A 381 10.66 -1.48 -3.54
CA PHE A 381 11.82 -1.90 -4.34
C PHE A 381 13.11 -2.02 -3.52
N VAL A 382 13.51 -0.97 -2.80
CA VAL A 382 14.85 -0.86 -2.20
C VAL A 382 15.04 -1.81 -1.01
N TYR A 383 14.12 -1.76 -0.03
CA TYR A 383 14.26 -2.53 1.20
C TYR A 383 14.13 -4.04 1.01
N PRO A 384 13.18 -4.59 0.23
CA PRO A 384 13.14 -6.03 -0.03
C PRO A 384 14.43 -6.56 -0.65
N GLY A 385 15.01 -5.83 -1.60
CA GLY A 385 16.30 -6.17 -2.21
C GLY A 385 17.44 -6.11 -1.20
N MET A 386 17.53 -5.03 -0.41
CA MET A 386 18.59 -4.83 0.58
C MET A 386 18.51 -5.85 1.74
N PHE A 387 17.31 -6.15 2.24
CA PHE A 387 17.12 -7.19 3.25
C PHE A 387 17.57 -8.55 2.73
N TYR A 388 17.23 -8.86 1.48
CA TYR A 388 17.63 -10.12 0.88
C TYR A 388 19.14 -10.26 0.80
N LEU A 389 19.84 -9.22 0.34
CA LEU A 389 21.30 -9.22 0.22
C LEU A 389 22.03 -9.26 1.57
N ARG A 390 21.43 -8.74 2.64
CA ARG A 390 22.04 -8.71 3.98
C ARG A 390 21.80 -9.98 4.77
N ILE A 391 20.65 -10.61 4.60
CA ILE A 391 20.23 -11.78 5.40
C ILE A 391 20.55 -13.09 4.67
N SER A 392 20.43 -13.12 3.34
CA SER A 392 20.67 -14.34 2.57
C SER A 392 22.17 -14.57 2.38
N SER A 393 22.69 -15.71 2.82
CA SER A 393 24.07 -16.14 2.58
C SER A 393 24.33 -16.65 1.16
N GLU A 394 23.42 -16.38 0.22
CA GLU A 394 23.59 -16.82 -1.17
C GLU A 394 24.70 -16.02 -1.87
N PRO A 395 25.50 -16.67 -2.74
CA PRO A 395 26.56 -15.97 -3.45
C PRO A 395 25.98 -14.85 -4.32
N MET A 396 26.69 -13.71 -4.40
CA MET A 396 26.28 -12.52 -5.17
C MET A 396 26.01 -12.77 -6.66
N ARG A 397 26.47 -13.91 -7.21
CA ARG A 397 26.24 -14.35 -8.59
C ARG A 397 24.99 -15.23 -8.78
N SER A 398 24.24 -15.57 -7.72
CA SER A 398 22.99 -16.32 -7.87
C SER A 398 21.95 -15.47 -8.61
N LEU A 399 21.09 -16.11 -9.42
CA LEU A 399 20.03 -15.43 -10.15
C LEU A 399 19.09 -14.64 -9.23
N SER A 400 18.84 -15.18 -8.03
CA SER A 400 18.05 -14.54 -6.98
C SER A 400 18.73 -13.29 -6.41
N SER A 401 20.05 -13.33 -6.19
CA SER A 401 20.83 -12.19 -5.71
C SER A 401 20.94 -11.09 -6.77
N ALA A 402 21.18 -11.47 -8.03
CA ALA A 402 21.17 -10.53 -9.15
C ALA A 402 19.81 -9.83 -9.31
N GLY A 403 18.71 -10.57 -9.16
CA GLY A 403 17.35 -9.99 -9.18
C GLY A 403 17.10 -9.02 -8.02
N ALA A 404 17.59 -9.31 -6.81
CA ALA A 404 17.50 -8.40 -5.66
C ALA A 404 18.32 -7.12 -5.84
N VAL A 405 19.53 -7.22 -6.42
CA VAL A 405 20.35 -6.04 -6.78
C VAL A 405 19.65 -5.20 -7.84
N LEU A 406 19.12 -5.83 -8.89
CA LEU A 406 18.41 -5.14 -9.96
C LEU A 406 17.18 -4.38 -9.42
N LEU A 407 16.38 -5.04 -8.56
CA LEU A 407 15.23 -4.42 -7.91
C LEU A 407 15.64 -3.18 -7.10
N MET A 408 16.72 -3.28 -6.32
CA MET A 408 17.24 -2.17 -5.52
C MET A 408 17.72 -1.00 -6.38
N VAL A 409 18.47 -1.28 -7.46
CA VAL A 409 19.01 -0.26 -8.37
C VAL A 409 17.88 0.44 -9.13
N ILE A 410 16.92 -0.31 -9.67
CA ILE A 410 15.72 0.25 -10.32
C ILE A 410 14.96 1.13 -9.33
N GLY A 411 14.75 0.66 -8.10
CA GLY A 411 14.06 1.42 -7.06
C GLY A 411 14.72 2.75 -6.72
N LEU A 412 16.05 2.75 -6.53
CA LEU A 412 16.82 3.95 -6.25
C LEU A 412 16.81 4.92 -7.44
N PHE A 413 17.01 4.40 -8.66
CA PHE A 413 16.99 5.23 -9.87
C PHE A 413 15.62 5.89 -10.08
N VAL A 414 14.54 5.10 -10.04
CA VAL A 414 13.17 5.60 -10.21
C VAL A 414 12.80 6.59 -9.11
N GLY A 415 13.11 6.27 -7.85
CA GLY A 415 12.79 7.13 -6.71
C GLY A 415 13.51 8.48 -6.76
N VAL A 416 14.85 8.46 -6.92
CA VAL A 416 15.66 9.68 -6.98
C VAL A 416 15.32 10.51 -8.22
N LEU A 417 15.21 9.89 -9.40
CA LEU A 417 14.86 10.60 -10.62
C LEU A 417 13.49 11.28 -10.50
N SER A 418 12.47 10.55 -10.03
CA SER A 418 11.14 11.10 -9.88
C SER A 418 11.11 12.24 -8.87
N LEU A 419 11.78 12.07 -7.72
CA LEU A 419 11.85 13.12 -6.69
C LEU A 419 12.58 14.37 -7.21
N CYS A 420 13.71 14.22 -7.89
CA CYS A 420 14.45 15.33 -8.48
C CYS A 420 13.59 16.09 -9.49
N VAL A 421 12.90 15.38 -10.39
CA VAL A 421 12.03 16.01 -11.39
C VAL A 421 10.83 16.71 -10.74
N ILE A 422 10.24 16.12 -9.70
CA ILE A 422 9.15 16.75 -8.93
C ILE A 422 9.63 18.04 -8.27
N ILE A 423 10.79 18.03 -7.61
CA ILE A 423 11.36 19.22 -6.97
C ILE A 423 11.69 20.29 -8.03
N VAL A 424 12.30 19.90 -9.15
CA VAL A 424 12.57 20.82 -10.26
C VAL A 424 11.26 21.41 -10.79
N SER A 425 10.18 20.62 -10.88
CA SER A 425 8.87 21.12 -11.31
C SER A 425 8.28 22.16 -10.36
N TRP A 426 8.59 22.07 -9.05
CA TRP A 426 8.17 23.09 -8.08
C TRP A 426 9.03 24.36 -8.15
N VAL A 427 10.31 24.23 -8.51
CA VAL A 427 11.23 25.37 -8.62
C VAL A 427 11.06 26.13 -9.94
N GLN A 428 10.75 25.41 -11.03
CA GLN A 428 10.62 25.96 -12.38
C GLN A 428 9.17 26.24 -12.79
N GLY A 429 8.19 25.71 -12.06
CA GLY A 429 6.79 26.08 -12.24
C GLY A 429 6.52 27.50 -11.75
N PRO A 430 5.60 28.24 -12.39
CA PRO A 430 5.11 29.52 -11.87
C PRO A 430 4.34 29.35 -10.55
#